data_AF-A0A920SS78-F1
#
_entry.id   AF-A0A920SS78-F1
#
_cell.length_a   1.000
_cell.length_b   1.000
_cell.length_c   1.000
_cell.angle_alpha   90.00
_cell.angle_beta   90.00
_cell.angle_gamma   90.00
#
_symmetry.space_group_name_H-M   'P 1'
#
loop_
_entity.id
_entity.type
_entity.pdbx_description
1 polymer ?
#
loop_
_entity_poly.entity_id
_entity_poly.type
_entity_poly.pdbx_seq_one_letter_code
_entity_poly.pdbx_strand_id
1 'polypeptide(L)'
;MKVTRRQFTKVAGVGAAGLAMAWQQACTQVAETGEVSTETVHALLDAQGPRGIYERQEEFERLRRAVANSIRISNELRSFPLDNDEQPLTIFHRG
;
A
#
# COMPACT_ATOMS: atom_id res chain seq x y z
N MET A 1 14.31 15.41 -3.65
CA MET A 1 13.98 14.98 -5.04
C MET A 1 12.79 15.79 -5.54
N LYS A 2 12.70 16.22 -6.81
CA LYS A 2 11.52 16.96 -7.34
C LYS A 2 10.69 16.03 -8.24
N VAL A 3 9.44 15.76 -7.87
CA VAL A 3 8.52 14.92 -8.66
C VAL A 3 7.52 15.83 -9.39
N THR A 4 7.32 15.58 -10.68
CA THR A 4 6.43 16.40 -11.53
C THR A 4 4.96 16.00 -11.37
N ARG A 5 4.04 16.94 -11.67
CA ARG A 5 2.58 16.70 -11.63
C ARG A 5 2.16 15.46 -12.44
N ARG A 6 2.78 15.23 -13.60
CA ARG A 6 2.51 14.07 -14.46
C ARG A 6 2.93 12.75 -13.80
N GLN A 7 4.04 12.74 -13.05
CA GLN A 7 4.45 11.58 -12.26
C GLN A 7 3.51 11.32 -11.09
N PHE A 8 3.04 12.38 -10.42
CA PHE A 8 2.06 12.27 -9.35
C PHE A 8 0.70 11.71 -9.83
N THR A 9 0.14 12.23 -10.92
CA THR A 9 -1.14 11.74 -11.47
C THR A 9 -1.04 10.29 -11.97
N LYS A 10 0.15 9.85 -12.40
CA LYS A 10 0.40 8.45 -12.77
C LYS A 10 0.39 7.51 -11.55
N VAL A 11 0.78 8.01 -10.38
CA VAL A 11 0.70 7.28 -9.10
C VAL A 11 -0.73 7.34 -8.52
N ALA A 12 -1.46 8.45 -8.72
CA ALA A 12 -2.78 8.71 -8.16
C ALA A 12 -3.97 8.44 -9.12
N GLY A 13 -3.78 7.63 -10.17
CA GLY A 13 -4.77 7.41 -11.23
C GLY A 13 -6.04 6.63 -10.82
N VAL A 14 -6.96 6.42 -11.78
CA VAL A 14 -8.37 5.96 -11.66
C VAL A 14 -8.62 4.66 -10.84
N GLY A 15 -7.59 3.89 -10.49
CA GLY A 15 -7.68 2.76 -9.54
C GLY A 15 -7.41 3.11 -8.07
N ALA A 16 -7.00 4.35 -7.76
CA ALA A 16 -6.47 4.73 -6.45
C ALA A 16 -7.51 4.68 -5.32
N ALA A 17 -8.78 4.97 -5.60
CA ALA A 17 -9.84 4.89 -4.60
C ALA A 17 -10.13 3.43 -4.18
N GLY A 18 -10.26 2.53 -5.16
CA GLY A 18 -10.44 1.10 -4.91
C GLY A 18 -9.23 0.48 -4.21
N LEU A 19 -8.02 0.86 -4.66
CA LEU A 19 -6.77 0.45 -4.01
C LEU A 19 -6.70 0.94 -2.56
N ALA A 20 -7.03 2.22 -2.30
CA ALA A 20 -7.01 2.78 -0.95
C ALA A 20 -8.01 2.08 -0.01
N MET A 21 -9.22 1.77 -0.51
CA MET A 21 -10.22 1.04 0.26
C MET A 21 -9.77 -0.39 0.56
N ALA A 22 -9.28 -1.13 -0.45
CA ALA A 22 -8.77 -2.48 -0.25
C ALA A 22 -7.55 -2.51 0.69
N TRP A 23 -6.68 -1.49 0.60
CA TRP A 23 -5.56 -1.33 1.52
C TRP A 23 -6.02 -1.06 2.95
N GLN A 24 -7.03 -0.19 3.14
CA GLN A 24 -7.58 0.08 4.45
C GLN A 24 -8.20 -1.19 5.06
N GLN A 25 -8.92 -1.97 4.27
CA GLN A 25 -9.46 -3.27 4.70
C GLN A 25 -8.35 -4.24 5.12
N ALA A 26 -7.25 -4.31 4.36
CA ALA A 26 -6.11 -5.13 4.71
C ALA A 26 -5.48 -4.68 6.05
N CYS A 27 -5.38 -3.37 6.29
CA CYS A 27 -4.91 -2.83 7.57
C CYS A 27 -5.80 -3.28 8.74
N THR A 28 -7.13 -3.21 8.58
CA THR A 28 -8.08 -3.67 9.60
C THR A 28 -7.91 -5.17 9.87
N GLN A 29 -7.83 -6.01 8.83
CA GLN A 29 -7.66 -7.46 8.98
C GLN A 29 -6.36 -7.83 9.70
N VAL A 30 -5.25 -7.15 9.38
CA VAL A 30 -3.97 -7.38 10.06
C VAL A 30 -4.05 -6.96 11.53
N ALA A 31 -4.75 -5.87 11.84
CA ALA A 31 -4.94 -5.44 13.22
C ALA A 31 -5.79 -6.42 14.05
N GLU A 32 -6.81 -7.02 13.44
CA GLU A 32 -7.75 -7.93 14.12
C GLU A 32 -7.24 -9.38 14.20
N THR A 33 -6.59 -9.87 13.14
CA THR A 33 -6.28 -11.29 12.95
C THR A 33 -4.80 -11.58 12.74
N GLY A 34 -3.99 -10.54 12.47
CA GLY A 34 -2.59 -10.70 12.08
C GLY A 34 -2.39 -11.09 10.61
N GLU A 35 -3.46 -11.40 9.86
CA GLU A 35 -3.40 -11.87 8.48
C GLU A 35 -4.24 -10.99 7.53
N VAL A 36 -4.02 -11.16 6.24
CA VAL A 36 -4.83 -10.55 5.17
C VAL A 36 -5.58 -11.65 4.45
N SER A 37 -6.85 -11.43 4.14
CA SER A 37 -7.67 -12.42 3.42
C SER A 37 -7.30 -12.50 1.94
N THR A 38 -7.56 -13.65 1.34
CA THR A 38 -7.35 -13.90 -0.10
C THR A 38 -8.12 -12.90 -0.97
N GLU A 39 -9.38 -12.62 -0.60
CA GLU A 39 -10.26 -11.70 -1.30
C GLU A 39 -9.69 -10.28 -1.29
N THR A 40 -9.16 -9.84 -0.16
CA THR A 40 -8.56 -8.52 -0.02
C THR A 40 -7.27 -8.40 -0.84
N VAL A 41 -6.42 -9.42 -0.88
CA VAL A 41 -5.24 -9.42 -1.76
C VAL A 41 -5.62 -9.44 -3.23
N HIS A 42 -6.67 -10.18 -3.62
CA HIS A 42 -7.19 -10.14 -4.98
C HIS A 42 -7.71 -8.74 -5.36
N ALA A 43 -8.45 -8.07 -4.48
CA ALA A 43 -8.90 -6.70 -4.72
C ALA A 43 -7.73 -5.71 -4.90
N LEU A 44 -6.65 -5.88 -4.12
CA LEU A 44 -5.42 -5.09 -4.27
C LEU A 44 -4.72 -5.33 -5.62
N LEU A 45 -4.72 -6.57 -6.12
CA LEU A 45 -4.13 -6.93 -7.41
C LEU A 45 -5.00 -6.44 -8.57
N ASP A 46 -6.31 -6.64 -8.50
CA ASP A 46 -7.24 -6.26 -9.57
C ASP A 46 -7.27 -4.74 -9.81
N ALA A 47 -7.02 -3.94 -8.75
CA ALA A 47 -6.84 -2.50 -8.87
C ALA A 47 -5.58 -2.09 -9.67
N GLN A 48 -4.60 -2.98 -9.82
CA GLN A 48 -3.34 -2.76 -10.54
C GLN A 48 -3.34 -3.35 -11.96
N GLY A 49 -4.28 -4.25 -12.26
CA GLY A 49 -4.41 -4.90 -13.57
C GLY A 49 -4.30 -6.43 -13.50
N PRO A 50 -3.81 -7.10 -14.56
CA PRO A 50 -3.71 -8.56 -14.61
C PRO A 50 -2.87 -9.16 -13.48
N ARG A 51 -3.30 -10.30 -12.93
CA ARG A 51 -2.68 -10.95 -11.75
C ARG A 51 -1.34 -11.62 -12.04
N GLY A 52 -1.08 -12.02 -13.29
CA GLY A 52 0.24 -12.49 -13.74
C GLY A 52 0.78 -13.66 -12.92
N ILE A 53 1.99 -13.52 -12.36
CA ILE A 53 2.65 -14.59 -11.60
C ILE A 53 1.88 -15.03 -10.35
N TYR A 54 0.99 -14.18 -9.83
CA TYR A 54 0.20 -14.41 -8.63
C TYR A 54 -1.05 -15.26 -8.88
N GLU A 55 -1.28 -15.71 -10.10
CA GLU A 55 -2.24 -16.79 -10.38
C GLU A 55 -1.77 -18.13 -9.83
N ARG A 56 -0.45 -18.30 -9.64
CA ARG A 56 0.14 -19.48 -9.01
C ARG A 56 -0.06 -19.38 -7.50
N GLN A 57 -0.67 -20.39 -6.90
CA GLN A 57 -1.03 -20.40 -5.48
C GLN A 57 0.15 -20.15 -4.54
N GLU A 58 1.33 -20.71 -4.84
CA GLU A 58 2.53 -20.47 -4.02
C GLU A 58 2.96 -18.99 -4.01
N GLU A 59 2.94 -18.33 -5.18
CA GLU A 59 3.30 -16.92 -5.29
C GLU A 59 2.24 -16.03 -4.66
N PHE A 60 0.97 -16.42 -4.74
CA PHE A 60 -0.12 -15.74 -4.08
C PHE A 60 0.03 -15.75 -2.54
N GLU A 61 0.35 -16.91 -1.95
CA GLU A 61 0.57 -17.01 -0.50
C GLU A 61 1.85 -16.27 -0.04
N ARG A 62 2.86 -16.18 -0.90
CA ARG A 62 4.03 -15.31 -0.65
C ARG A 62 3.62 -13.84 -0.65
N LEU A 63 2.81 -13.41 -1.62
CA LEU A 63 2.30 -12.05 -1.68
C LEU A 63 1.44 -11.72 -0.45
N ARG A 64 0.51 -12.60 -0.06
CA ARG A 64 -0.36 -12.41 1.11
C ARG A 64 0.44 -12.15 2.39
N ARG A 65 1.49 -12.94 2.62
CA ARG A 65 2.43 -12.73 3.74
C ARG A 65 3.21 -11.42 3.61
N ALA A 66 3.65 -11.08 2.40
CA ALA A 66 4.38 -9.83 2.15
C ALA A 66 3.50 -8.59 2.41
N VAL A 67 2.22 -8.61 2.03
CA VAL A 67 1.27 -7.53 2.31
C VAL A 67 1.08 -7.36 3.82
N ALA A 68 0.85 -8.45 4.55
CA ALA A 68 0.72 -8.39 6.02
C ALA A 68 1.96 -7.79 6.68
N ASN A 69 3.16 -8.23 6.25
CA ASN A 69 4.43 -7.69 6.75
C ASN A 69 4.59 -6.20 6.40
N SER A 70 4.25 -5.78 5.18
CA SER A 70 4.32 -4.39 4.76
C SER A 70 3.41 -3.49 5.60
N ILE A 71 2.22 -3.97 5.97
CA ILE A 71 1.29 -3.25 6.84
C ILE A 71 1.88 -3.08 8.24
N ARG A 72 2.42 -4.16 8.83
CA ARG A 72 3.07 -4.10 10.16
C ARG A 72 4.21 -3.10 10.18
N ILE A 73 5.13 -3.19 9.21
CA ILE A 73 6.25 -2.25 9.06
C ILE A 73 5.73 -0.82 8.92
N SER A 74 4.72 -0.60 8.09
CA SER A 74 4.13 0.74 7.89
C SER A 74 3.51 1.29 9.17
N ASN A 75 2.87 0.45 9.97
CA ASN A 75 2.27 0.86 11.25
C ASN A 75 3.34 1.16 12.29
N GLU A 76 4.39 0.34 12.38
CA GLU A 76 5.55 0.60 13.25
C GLU A 76 6.22 1.93 12.87
N LEU A 77 6.50 2.15 11.57
CA LEU A 77 7.10 3.39 11.08
C LEU A 77 6.25 4.63 11.42
N ARG A 78 4.92 4.54 11.33
CA ARG A 78 4.00 5.63 11.69
C ARG A 78 3.90 5.89 13.18
N SER A 79 4.28 4.92 14.01
CA SER A 79 4.26 5.06 15.47
C SER A 79 5.47 5.82 16.02
N PHE A 80 6.53 6.00 15.21
CA PHE A 80 7.68 6.79 15.62
C PHE A 80 7.28 8.25 15.80
N PRO A 81 7.59 8.86 16.96
CA PRO A 81 7.35 10.27 17.18
C PRO A 81 8.26 11.08 16.24
N LEU A 82 7.66 12.02 15.52
CA LEU A 82 8.39 13.00 14.72
C LEU A 82 8.45 14.31 15.49
N ASP A 83 9.60 14.97 15.49
CA ASP A 83 9.69 16.35 15.97
C ASP A 83 8.98 17.26 14.97
N ASN A 84 8.23 18.26 15.45
CA ASN A 84 7.49 19.19 14.59
C ASN A 84 8.44 20.03 13.72
N ASP A 85 9.69 20.22 14.18
CA ASP A 85 10.71 20.97 13.46
C ASP A 85 11.50 20.10 12.46
N GLU A 86 11.28 18.77 12.47
CA GLU A 86 11.98 17.84 11.58
C GLU A 86 11.41 17.92 10.15
N GLN A 87 12.20 18.49 9.24
CA GLN A 87 11.79 18.62 7.85
C GLN A 87 11.85 17.28 7.11
N PRO A 88 10.85 16.95 6.28
CA PRO A 88 10.89 15.74 5.49
C PRO A 88 11.99 15.82 4.43
N LEU A 89 12.63 14.67 4.15
CA LEU A 89 13.70 14.55 3.15
C LEU A 89 13.30 15.05 1.74
N THR A 90 12.00 15.07 1.43
CA THR A 90 11.47 15.61 0.18
C THR A 90 10.21 16.43 0.43
N ILE A 91 10.23 17.67 -0.04
CA ILE A 91 9.12 18.62 0.03
C ILE A 91 8.56 18.85 -1.38
N PHE A 92 7.27 18.62 -1.56
CA PHE A 92 6.58 18.91 -2.81
C PHE A 92 6.08 20.35 -2.81
N HIS A 93 6.55 21.15 -3.76
CA HIS A 93 6.08 22.53 -3.94
C HIS A 93 5.05 22.58 -5.05
N ARG A 94 3.88 23.17 -4.77
CA ARG A 94 2.87 23.50 -5.77
C ARG A 94 3.13 24.93 -6.25
N GLY A 95 3.74 25.06 -7.43
CA GLY A 95 3.74 26.29 -8.22
C GLY A 95 2.49 26.39 -9.07
#